data_AF-A0A3L7QL65-F1
#
_entry.id   AF-A0A3L7QL65-F1
#
_cell.length_a   1.000
_cell.length_b   1.000
_cell.length_c   1.000
_cell.angle_alpha   90.00
_cell.angle_beta   90.00
_cell.angle_gamma   90.00
#
_symmetry.space_group_name_H-M   'P 1'
#
loop_
_entity.id
_entity.type
_entity.pdbx_description
1 polymer ?
#
loop_
_entity_poly.entity_id
_entity_poly.type
_entity_poly.pdbx_seq_one_letter_code
_entity_poly.pdbx_strand_id
1 'polypeptide(L)'
;MHTVPGIGSMLTRVEIPGLICAGLLILGGGMLGVWHWRTWQHQLATLEPDPLMLWTRCRRRMQVAGLIAIEGGLLAIGDAGLPLLQRAAQITTTQMAFLWAGVVVLMLLVAVWIALLAVGDIAITASRNRLERLRMRQEQRALHDEIERYREARKNDEV
;
A
#
# COMPACT_ATOMS: atom_id res chain seq x y z
N MET A 1 21.48 24.09 45.35
CA MET A 1 20.70 24.49 44.16
C MET A 1 21.08 23.52 43.04
N HIS A 2 20.34 22.41 42.92
CA HIS A 2 20.64 21.36 41.95
C HIS A 2 19.93 21.70 40.63
N THR A 3 20.72 22.01 39.60
CA THR A 3 20.24 22.20 38.24
C THR A 3 19.76 20.85 37.70
N VAL A 4 18.48 20.76 37.39
CA VAL A 4 17.84 19.68 36.65
C VAL A 4 18.56 19.53 35.30
N PRO A 5 19.21 18.39 34.99
CA PRO A 5 19.73 18.17 33.66
C PRO A 5 18.55 18.01 32.71
N GLY A 6 18.43 18.95 31.77
CA GLY A 6 17.36 18.99 30.79
C GLY A 6 17.27 17.69 30.01
N ILE A 7 16.08 17.10 30.02
CA ILE A 7 15.64 15.91 29.26
C ILE A 7 15.60 16.20 27.73
N GLY A 8 16.21 17.29 27.27
CA GLY A 8 15.90 17.93 25.98
C GLY A 8 16.79 17.57 24.79
N SER A 9 17.84 16.75 24.90
CA SER A 9 18.80 16.63 23.79
C SER A 9 19.51 15.27 23.65
N MET A 10 18.76 14.17 23.66
CA MET A 10 19.34 12.83 23.43
C MET A 10 18.85 12.13 22.14
N LEU A 11 18.27 12.85 21.18
CA LEU A 11 18.22 12.34 19.80
C LEU A 11 19.42 12.89 19.05
N THR A 12 20.33 12.00 18.67
CA THR A 12 21.48 12.39 17.86
C THR A 12 20.97 12.87 16.49
N ARG A 13 21.65 13.85 15.85
CA ARG A 13 21.26 14.37 14.51
C ARG A 13 21.06 13.27 13.45
N VAL A 14 21.61 12.09 13.69
CA VAL A 14 21.58 10.92 12.79
C VAL A 14 20.26 10.12 12.93
N GLU A 15 19.58 10.19 14.08
CA GLU A 15 18.32 9.46 14.35
C GLU A 15 17.08 10.20 13.80
N ILE A 16 17.21 11.51 13.54
CA ILE A 16 16.11 12.39 13.09
C ILE A 16 15.56 11.98 11.71
N PRO A 17 16.38 11.72 10.67
CA PRO A 17 15.87 11.36 9.35
C PRO A 17 15.14 10.01 9.34
N GLY A 18 15.67 9.03 10.08
CA GLY A 18 15.09 7.69 10.20
C GLY A 18 13.71 7.71 10.84
N LEU A 19 13.55 8.45 11.93
CA LEU A 19 12.26 8.64 12.60
C LEU A 19 11.25 9.41 11.74
N ILE A 20 11.69 10.40 10.96
CA ILE A 20 10.83 11.11 10.01
C ILE A 20 10.33 10.14 8.93
N CYS A 21 11.22 9.33 8.35
CA CYS A 21 10.86 8.30 7.39
C CYS A 21 9.90 7.26 7.99
N ALA A 22 10.19 6.76 9.19
CA ALA A 22 9.32 5.83 9.91
C ALA A 22 7.93 6.43 10.15
N GLY A 23 7.86 7.67 10.62
CA GLY A 23 6.61 8.40 10.83
C GLY A 23 5.81 8.58 9.55
N LEU A 24 6.47 8.95 8.44
CA LEU A 24 5.86 9.05 7.12
C LEU A 24 5.32 7.71 6.61
N LEU A 25 6.04 6.61 6.82
CA LEU A 25 5.59 5.28 6.42
C LEU A 25 4.39 4.80 7.25
N ILE A 26 4.41 5.02 8.57
CA ILE A 26 3.28 4.68 9.44
C ILE A 26 2.04 5.50 9.08
N LEU A 27 2.19 6.82 8.95
CA LEU A 27 1.09 7.71 8.59
C LEU A 27 0.58 7.46 7.17
N GLY A 28 1.49 7.27 6.22
CA GLY A 28 1.18 6.98 4.83
C GLY A 28 0.48 5.64 4.66
N GLY A 29 1.02 4.58 5.27
CA GLY A 29 0.41 3.25 5.30
C GLY A 29 -0.97 3.26 5.98
N GLY A 30 -1.09 3.96 7.12
CA GLY A 30 -2.35 4.15 7.81
C GLY A 30 -3.39 4.90 6.97
N MET A 31 -3.02 6.03 6.35
CA MET A 31 -3.90 6.79 5.46
C MET A 31 -4.34 5.97 4.26
N LEU A 32 -3.43 5.23 3.61
CA LEU A 32 -3.79 4.33 2.51
C LEU A 32 -4.79 3.27 2.97
N GLY A 33 -4.58 2.68 4.15
CA GLY A 33 -5.50 1.70 4.75
C GLY A 33 -6.90 2.29 4.96
N VAL A 34 -6.98 3.46 5.58
CA VAL A 34 -8.26 4.17 5.84
C VAL A 34 -8.93 4.59 4.53
N TRP A 35 -8.17 5.04 3.54
CA TRP A 35 -8.72 5.43 2.25
C TRP A 35 -9.29 4.23 1.50
N HIS A 36 -8.58 3.10 1.49
CA HIS A 36 -9.09 1.87 0.89
C HIS A 36 -10.33 1.34 1.62
N TRP A 37 -10.36 1.41 2.95
CA TRP A 37 -11.54 1.07 3.75
C TRP A 37 -12.75 1.97 3.44
N ARG A 38 -12.54 3.30 3.33
CA ARG A 38 -13.61 4.22 2.94
C ARG A 38 -14.11 3.97 1.53
N THR A 39 -13.19 3.70 0.60
CA THR A 39 -13.53 3.39 -0.80
C THR A 39 -14.36 2.12 -0.89
N TRP A 40 -14.02 1.10 -0.10
CA TRP A 40 -14.86 -0.09 0.05
C TRP A 40 -16.26 0.29 0.52
N GLN A 41 -16.39 0.97 1.65
CA GLN A 41 -17.70 1.32 2.20
C GLN A 41 -18.57 2.06 1.18
N HIS A 42 -17.95 2.91 0.36
CA HIS A 42 -18.64 3.59 -0.73
C HIS A 42 -19.08 2.63 -1.84
N GLN A 43 -18.21 1.72 -2.31
CA GLN A 43 -18.51 0.75 -3.36
C GLN A 43 -19.56 -0.29 -2.95
N LEU A 44 -19.57 -0.69 -1.68
CA LEU A 44 -20.59 -1.58 -1.12
C LEU A 44 -21.99 -0.95 -1.15
N ALA A 45 -22.07 0.38 -1.04
CA ALA A 45 -23.32 1.11 -1.03
C ALA A 45 -23.86 1.42 -2.43
N THR A 46 -23.03 1.35 -3.48
CA THR A 46 -23.40 1.90 -4.79
C THR A 46 -23.64 0.89 -5.92
N LEU A 47 -22.85 -0.18 -6.14
CA LEU A 47 -22.86 -0.73 -7.51
C LEU A 47 -22.53 -2.22 -7.81
N GLU A 48 -22.14 -3.10 -6.88
CA GLU A 48 -21.68 -4.46 -7.25
C GLU A 48 -22.45 -5.62 -6.58
N PRO A 49 -22.97 -6.62 -7.33
CA PRO A 49 -23.74 -7.75 -6.77
C PRO A 49 -22.90 -8.81 -6.05
N ASP A 50 -21.57 -8.77 -6.15
CA ASP A 50 -20.70 -9.86 -5.70
C ASP A 50 -19.76 -9.45 -4.54
N PRO A 51 -20.24 -9.47 -3.28
CA PRO A 51 -19.53 -8.94 -2.12
C PRO A 51 -18.24 -9.69 -1.78
N LEU A 52 -18.12 -10.97 -2.17
CA LEU A 52 -16.93 -11.80 -1.90
C LEU A 52 -15.72 -11.33 -2.71
N MET A 53 -15.96 -10.89 -3.93
CA MET A 53 -14.94 -10.45 -4.87
C MET A 53 -14.40 -9.06 -4.52
N LEU A 54 -15.27 -8.18 -4.02
CA LEU A 54 -14.90 -6.90 -3.40
C LEU A 54 -14.12 -7.10 -2.10
N TRP A 55 -14.55 -8.05 -1.26
CA TRP A 55 -13.90 -8.31 0.02
C TRP A 55 -12.45 -8.78 -0.13
N THR A 56 -12.20 -9.70 -1.06
CA THR A 56 -10.84 -10.20 -1.33
C THR A 56 -9.89 -9.11 -1.85
N ARG A 57 -10.36 -8.20 -2.70
CA ARG A 57 -9.58 -7.06 -3.20
C ARG A 57 -9.22 -6.09 -2.07
N CYS A 58 -10.18 -5.69 -1.25
CA CYS A 58 -9.89 -4.73 -0.21
C CYS A 58 -9.06 -5.34 0.94
N ARG A 59 -9.24 -6.63 1.26
CA ARG A 59 -8.37 -7.33 2.21
C ARG A 59 -6.90 -7.32 1.77
N ARG A 60 -6.63 -7.54 0.47
CA ARG A 60 -5.26 -7.49 -0.07
C ARG A 60 -4.65 -6.09 -0.01
N ARG A 61 -5.43 -5.04 -0.34
CA ARG A 61 -4.98 -3.64 -0.22
C ARG A 61 -4.70 -3.24 1.23
N MET A 62 -5.51 -3.72 2.18
CA MET A 62 -5.25 -3.53 3.61
C MET A 62 -4.02 -4.30 4.09
N GLN A 63 -3.75 -5.50 3.56
CA GLN A 63 -2.53 -6.24 3.89
C GLN A 63 -1.28 -5.47 3.48
N VAL A 64 -1.25 -4.92 2.27
CA VAL A 64 -0.11 -4.11 1.80
C VAL A 64 0.03 -2.83 2.63
N ALA A 65 -1.06 -2.10 2.88
CA ALA A 65 -1.04 -0.90 3.72
C ALA A 65 -0.57 -1.18 5.15
N GLY A 66 -1.00 -2.30 5.73
CA GLY A 66 -0.56 -2.74 7.05
C GLY A 66 0.92 -3.13 7.07
N LEU A 67 1.41 -3.83 6.04
CA LEU A 67 2.83 -4.18 5.93
C LEU A 67 3.72 -2.94 5.80
N ILE A 68 3.28 -1.91 5.06
CA ILE A 68 3.97 -0.62 4.97
C ILE A 68 4.03 0.09 6.34
N ALA A 69 2.95 0.04 7.12
CA ALA A 69 2.95 0.61 8.47
C ALA A 69 3.87 -0.18 9.43
N ILE A 70 3.90 -1.52 9.31
CA ILE A 70 4.79 -2.40 10.08
C ILE A 70 6.25 -2.10 9.73
N GLU A 71 6.59 -1.93 8.46
CA GLU A 71 7.91 -1.49 7.98
C GLU A 71 8.35 -0.18 8.64
N GLY A 72 7.47 0.83 8.66
CA GLY A 72 7.75 2.09 9.36
C GLY A 72 7.99 1.89 10.86
N GLY A 73 7.25 0.99 11.51
CA GLY A 73 7.47 0.62 12.90
C GLY A 73 8.82 -0.08 13.14
N LEU A 74 9.20 -1.00 12.27
CA LEU A 74 10.50 -1.69 12.33
C LEU A 74 11.67 -0.70 12.19
N LEU A 75 11.55 0.28 11.29
CA LEU A 75 12.53 1.35 11.15
C LEU A 75 12.67 2.18 12.43
N ALA A 76 11.54 2.57 13.06
CA ALA A 76 11.58 3.29 14.33
C ALA A 76 12.24 2.45 15.46
N ILE A 77 11.98 1.15 15.50
CA ILE A 77 12.60 0.23 16.46
C ILE A 77 14.11 0.09 16.18
N GLY A 78 14.50 -0.02 14.91
CA GLY A 78 15.90 -0.14 14.50
C GLY A 78 16.73 1.10 14.84
N ASP A 79 16.22 2.28 14.51
CA ASP A 79 16.96 3.54 14.62
C ASP A 79 16.88 4.19 16.00
N ALA A 80 15.76 4.04 16.72
CA ALA A 80 15.57 4.67 18.03
C ALA A 80 15.42 3.64 19.17
N GLY A 81 14.71 2.54 18.92
CA GLY A 81 14.45 1.52 19.95
C GLY A 81 15.71 0.79 20.41
N LEU A 82 16.50 0.24 19.48
CA LEU A 82 17.72 -0.51 19.80
C LEU A 82 18.80 0.35 20.49
N PRO A 83 19.09 1.59 20.02
CA PRO A 83 20.02 2.47 20.73
C PRO A 83 19.52 2.89 22.12
N LEU A 84 18.22 3.09 22.30
CA LEU A 84 17.64 3.42 23.60
C LEU A 84 17.82 2.28 24.61
N LEU A 85 17.57 1.04 24.18
CA LEU A 85 17.76 -0.15 25.02
C LEU A 85 19.25 -0.40 25.35
N GLN A 86 20.16 -0.11 24.43
CA GLN A 86 21.60 -0.15 24.69
C GLN A 86 22.01 0.93 25.71
N ARG A 87 21.50 2.16 25.60
CA ARG A 87 21.74 3.24 26.56
C ARG A 87 21.18 2.94 27.95
N ALA A 88 20.08 2.19 28.01
CA ALA A 88 19.50 1.69 29.26
C ALA A 88 20.29 0.52 29.89
N ALA A 89 21.43 0.13 29.31
CA ALA A 89 22.29 -0.98 29.74
C ALA A 89 21.57 -2.34 29.85
N GLN A 90 20.43 -2.51 29.16
CA GLN A 90 19.66 -3.75 29.20
C GLN A 90 20.19 -4.83 28.25
N ILE A 91 21.06 -4.46 27.30
CA ILE A 91 21.49 -5.32 26.21
C ILE A 91 23.00 -5.23 26.01
N THR A 92 23.67 -6.37 25.84
CA THR A 92 25.10 -6.44 25.53
C THR A 92 25.37 -6.10 24.06
N THR A 93 26.57 -5.59 23.73
CA THR A 93 26.94 -5.22 22.34
C THR A 93 26.75 -6.34 21.32
N THR A 94 26.97 -7.59 21.72
CA THR A 94 26.74 -8.77 20.86
C THR A 94 25.25 -8.99 20.58
N GLN A 95 24.40 -8.89 21.59
CA GLN A 95 22.94 -9.03 21.45
C GLN A 95 22.34 -7.93 20.58
N MET A 96 22.85 -6.69 20.69
CA MET A 96 22.46 -5.60 19.80
C MET A 96 22.72 -5.93 18.34
N ALA A 97 23.91 -6.48 18.01
CA ALA A 97 24.24 -6.84 16.63
C ALA A 97 23.29 -7.91 16.07
N PHE A 98 22.95 -8.93 16.88
CA PHE A 98 21.97 -9.95 16.50
C PHE A 98 20.56 -9.38 16.31
N LEU A 99 20.11 -8.52 17.22
CA LEU A 99 18.79 -7.88 17.11
C LEU A 99 18.73 -6.97 15.89
N TRP A 100 19.77 -6.18 15.64
CA TRP A 100 19.83 -5.30 14.48
C TRP A 100 19.84 -6.09 13.17
N ALA A 101 20.65 -7.15 13.08
CA ALA A 101 20.64 -8.06 11.93
C ALA A 101 19.27 -8.72 11.75
N GLY A 102 18.62 -9.12 12.83
CA GLY A 102 17.26 -9.68 12.82
C GLY A 102 16.23 -8.69 12.27
N VAL A 103 16.27 -7.43 12.72
CA VAL A 103 15.39 -6.36 12.21
C VAL A 103 15.62 -6.14 10.71
N VAL A 104 16.87 -6.05 10.26
CA VAL A 104 17.19 -5.86 8.84
C VAL A 104 16.72 -7.05 7.98
N VAL A 105 16.96 -8.28 8.43
CA VAL A 105 16.50 -9.49 7.71
C VAL A 105 14.97 -9.54 7.65
N LEU A 106 14.30 -9.21 8.75
CA LEU A 106 12.84 -9.18 8.80
C LEU A 106 12.27 -8.11 7.85
N MET A 107 12.88 -6.92 7.81
CA MET A 107 12.52 -5.84 6.89
C MET A 107 12.64 -6.30 5.43
N LEU A 108 13.74 -6.98 5.09
CA LEU A 108 13.95 -7.51 3.73
C LEU A 108 12.90 -8.56 3.36
N LEU A 109 12.55 -9.43 4.30
CA LEU A 109 11.53 -10.47 4.11
C LEU A 109 10.13 -9.85 3.91
N VAL A 110 9.79 -8.82 4.69
CA VAL A 110 8.54 -8.06 4.54
C VAL A 110 8.50 -7.34 3.19
N ALA A 111 9.58 -6.69 2.77
CA ALA A 111 9.68 -6.04 1.46
C ALA A 111 9.48 -7.03 0.30
N VAL A 112 10.11 -8.21 0.34
CA VAL A 112 9.90 -9.28 -0.65
C VAL A 112 8.45 -9.75 -0.65
N TRP A 113 7.83 -9.88 0.54
CA TRP A 113 6.43 -10.27 0.66
C TRP A 113 5.48 -9.25 0.06
N ILE A 114 5.72 -7.95 0.27
CA ILE A 114 4.97 -6.86 -0.36
C ILE A 114 5.10 -6.94 -1.90
N ALA A 115 6.31 -7.19 -2.42
CA ALA A 115 6.52 -7.33 -3.85
C ALA A 115 5.73 -8.52 -4.44
N LEU A 116 5.70 -9.67 -3.75
CA LEU A 116 4.89 -10.83 -4.13
C LEU A 116 3.39 -10.50 -4.14
N LEU A 117 2.89 -9.77 -3.14
CA LEU A 117 1.50 -9.31 -3.09
C LEU A 117 1.19 -8.36 -4.26
N ALA A 118 2.10 -7.43 -4.57
CA ALA A 118 1.93 -6.48 -5.67
C ALA A 118 1.88 -7.18 -7.04
N VAL A 119 2.77 -8.14 -7.28
CA VAL A 119 2.73 -8.97 -8.51
C VAL A 119 1.42 -9.74 -8.61
N GLY A 120 0.94 -10.29 -7.49
CA GLY A 120 -0.34 -10.98 -7.42
C GLY A 120 -1.54 -10.08 -7.75
N ASP A 121 -1.47 -8.78 -7.47
CA ASP A 121 -2.52 -7.82 -7.83
C ASP A 121 -2.47 -7.40 -9.30
N ILE A 122 -1.28 -7.24 -9.87
CA ILE A 122 -1.10 -6.96 -11.31
C ILE A 122 -1.61 -8.14 -12.15
N ALA A 123 -1.29 -9.37 -11.76
CA ALA A 123 -1.70 -10.58 -12.49
C ALA A 123 -3.24 -10.72 -12.57
N ILE A 124 -3.96 -10.43 -11.48
CA ILE A 124 -5.43 -10.50 -11.44
C ILE A 124 -6.07 -9.33 -12.21
N THR A 125 -5.46 -8.15 -12.18
CA THR A 125 -5.97 -6.99 -12.93
C THR A 125 -5.74 -7.17 -14.43
N ALA A 126 -4.60 -7.75 -14.82
CA ALA A 126 -4.27 -8.03 -16.22
C ALA A 126 -5.22 -9.05 -16.86
N SER A 127 -5.68 -10.07 -16.11
CA SER A 127 -6.64 -11.05 -16.63
C SER A 127 -8.03 -10.46 -16.86
N ARG A 128 -8.50 -9.57 -15.98
CA ARG A 128 -9.80 -8.88 -16.14
C ARG A 128 -9.80 -7.82 -17.22
N ASN A 129 -8.71 -7.04 -17.33
CA ASN A 129 -8.57 -6.02 -18.36
C ASN A 129 -8.61 -6.62 -19.77
N ARG A 130 -8.19 -7.88 -19.96
CA ARG A 130 -8.35 -8.55 -21.26
C ARG A 130 -9.82 -8.77 -21.62
N LEU A 131 -10.65 -9.15 -20.64
CA LEU A 131 -12.08 -9.39 -20.85
C LEU A 131 -12.86 -8.08 -21.08
N GLU A 132 -12.56 -7.04 -20.31
CA GLU A 132 -13.17 -5.72 -20.50
C GLU A 132 -12.74 -5.06 -21.81
N ARG A 133 -11.46 -5.19 -22.21
CA ARG A 133 -11.02 -4.73 -23.54
C ARG A 133 -11.71 -5.46 -24.68
N LEU A 134 -12.07 -6.74 -24.49
CA LEU A 134 -12.86 -7.47 -25.48
C LEU A 134 -14.29 -6.95 -25.55
N ARG A 135 -14.93 -6.68 -24.40
CA ARG A 135 -16.27 -6.07 -24.36
C ARG A 135 -16.31 -4.67 -24.97
N MET A 136 -15.36 -3.80 -24.64
CA MET A 136 -15.27 -2.46 -25.23
C MET A 136 -15.07 -2.50 -26.75
N ARG A 137 -14.28 -3.46 -27.26
CA ARG A 137 -14.13 -3.64 -28.72
C ARG A 137 -15.41 -4.15 -29.38
N GLN A 138 -16.23 -4.93 -28.68
CA GLN A 138 -17.53 -5.37 -29.19
C GLN A 138 -18.54 -4.21 -29.21
N GLU A 139 -18.59 -3.40 -28.15
CA GLU A 139 -19.45 -2.20 -28.11
C GLU A 139 -19.04 -1.18 -29.18
N GLN A 140 -17.74 -0.95 -29.38
CA GLN A 140 -17.27 -0.08 -30.46
C GLN A 140 -17.70 -0.58 -31.84
N ARG A 141 -17.68 -1.89 -32.09
CA ARG A 141 -18.17 -2.46 -33.35
C ARG A 141 -19.67 -2.30 -33.50
N ALA A 142 -20.43 -2.54 -32.44
CA ALA A 142 -21.89 -2.37 -32.46
C ALA A 142 -22.30 -0.92 -32.76
N LEU A 143 -21.62 0.06 -32.14
CA LEU A 143 -21.84 1.48 -32.40
C LEU A 143 -21.44 1.89 -33.82
N HIS A 144 -20.36 1.31 -34.35
CA HIS A 144 -19.90 1.60 -35.71
C HIS A 144 -20.90 1.07 -36.75
N ASP A 145 -21.43 -0.14 -36.54
CA ASP A 145 -22.48 -0.73 -37.38
C ASP A 145 -23.77 0.11 -37.34
N GLU A 146 -24.10 0.68 -36.19
CA GLU A 146 -25.31 1.51 -36.04
C GLU A 146 -25.19 2.84 -36.81
N ILE A 147 -24.02 3.48 -36.75
CA ILE A 147 -23.72 4.70 -37.54
C ILE A 147 -23.77 4.40 -39.04
N GLU A 148 -23.23 3.26 -39.47
CA GLU A 148 -23.23 2.88 -40.88
C GLU A 148 -24.65 2.63 -41.40
N ARG A 149 -25.51 1.98 -40.61
CA ARG A 149 -26.94 1.83 -40.94
C ARG A 149 -27.67 3.16 -41.06
N TYR A 150 -27.43 4.11 -40.14
CA TYR A 150 -28.05 5.45 -40.25
C TYR A 150 -27.56 6.21 -41.49
N ARG A 151 -26.29 6.06 -41.85
CA ARG A 151 -25.71 6.67 -43.05
C ARG A 151 -26.31 6.08 -44.33
N GLU A 152 -26.49 4.77 -44.38
CA GLU A 152 -27.12 4.08 -45.52
C GLU A 152 -28.60 4.43 -45.64
N ALA A 153 -29.34 4.43 -44.52
CA ALA A 153 -30.75 4.83 -44.50
C ALA A 153 -30.96 6.27 -45.00
N ARG A 154 -30.12 7.20 -44.53
CA ARG A 154 -30.17 8.60 -44.99
C ARG A 154 -29.84 8.73 -46.49
N LYS A 155 -28.88 7.96 -46.99
CA LYS A 155 -28.51 8.01 -48.41
C LYS A 155 -29.62 7.48 -49.32
N ASN A 156 -30.42 6.52 -48.86
CA ASN A 156 -31.59 6.02 -49.60
C ASN A 156 -32.79 6.98 -49.60
N ASP A 157 -32.94 7.82 -48.58
CA ASP A 157 -34.01 8.85 -48.52
C ASP A 157 -33.72 10.07 -49.42
N GLU A 158 -32.46 10.30 -49.80
CA GLU A 158 -32.04 11.43 -50.66
C GLU A 158 -32.07 11.09 -52.19
N VAL A 159 -32.45 9.86 -52.56
CA VAL A 159 -32.56 9.36 -53.95
C VAL A 159 -34.03 9.19 -54.35
#